data_AF-A0A8V5G9W9-F1
#
_entry.id   AF-A0A8V5G9W9-F1
#
_cell.length_a   1.000
_cell.length_b   1.000
_cell.length_c   1.000
_cell.angle_alpha   90.00
_cell.angle_beta   90.00
_cell.angle_gamma   90.00
#
_symmetry.space_group_name_H-M   'P 1'
#
loop_
_entity.id
_entity.type
_entity.pdbx_description
1 polymer ?
#
loop_
_entity_poly.entity_id
_entity_poly.type
_entity_poly.pdbx_seq_one_letter_code
_entity_poly.pdbx_strand_id
1 'polypeptide(L)'
;MDPFLILLNSFSLRLSDMELSSLKFLLKGKIGKRKLEAAQSGGELFSILLEQQLISGDDTALLEGLFKSINRNDLVSELKQFVEEGEVTASDNQPDVHEKRLQNAAFEVICENVGRDWKMLVRKLGLSEVKIDRIVAGNPFNLHEQLFQSLRAWQKWKGKDAKVADLLKALRGCHMNLVADIVEQKLSQLDAGTSLQQYQNNPTSPREDERSTKCLPLF
;
A
#
# COMPACT_ATOMS: atom_id res chain seq x y z
N MET A 1 13.74 -15.71 -0.96
CA MET A 1 13.87 -15.37 -2.39
C MET A 1 12.98 -14.17 -2.61
N ASP A 2 13.49 -13.09 -3.20
CA ASP A 2 12.71 -11.88 -3.46
C ASP A 2 11.70 -12.15 -4.61
N PRO A 3 10.37 -12.10 -4.35
CA PRO A 3 9.35 -12.34 -5.37
C PRO A 3 9.50 -11.41 -6.59
N PHE A 4 9.98 -10.18 -6.37
CA PHE A 4 10.20 -9.19 -7.43
C PHE A 4 11.36 -9.58 -8.35
N LEU A 5 12.43 -10.16 -7.79
CA LEU A 5 13.55 -10.68 -8.59
C LEU A 5 13.14 -11.87 -9.46
N ILE A 6 12.22 -12.71 -8.96
CA ILE A 6 11.68 -13.84 -9.74
C ILE A 6 10.88 -13.32 -10.94
N LEU A 7 10.06 -12.29 -10.74
CA LEU A 7 9.33 -11.63 -11.81
C LEU A 7 10.28 -10.97 -12.83
N LEU A 8 11.30 -10.24 -12.37
CA LEU A 8 12.28 -9.63 -13.28
C LEU A 8 13.01 -10.69 -14.12
N ASN A 9 13.28 -11.85 -13.53
CA ASN A 9 13.89 -12.96 -14.27
C ASN A 9 12.92 -13.54 -15.32
N SER A 10 11.62 -13.69 -15.01
CA SER A 10 10.63 -14.13 -16.00
C SER A 10 10.50 -13.12 -17.15
N PHE A 11 10.57 -11.82 -16.86
CA PHE A 11 10.60 -10.77 -17.86
C PHE A 11 11.87 -10.81 -18.70
N SER A 12 13.03 -11.07 -18.08
CA SER A 12 14.29 -11.25 -18.82
C SER A 12 14.21 -12.39 -19.83
N LEU A 13 13.56 -13.50 -19.49
CA LEU A 13 13.39 -14.65 -20.39
C LEU A 13 12.41 -14.36 -21.52
N ARG A 14 11.47 -13.45 -21.29
CA ARG A 14 10.44 -13.09 -22.27
C ARG A 14 10.89 -11.96 -23.19
N LEU A 15 11.91 -11.19 -22.83
CA LEU A 15 12.49 -10.11 -23.63
C LEU A 15 13.39 -10.64 -24.73
N SER A 16 13.20 -10.11 -25.94
CA SER A 16 14.04 -10.39 -27.11
C SER A 16 15.19 -9.39 -27.24
N ASP A 17 16.24 -9.75 -27.98
CA ASP A 17 17.42 -8.91 -28.20
C ASP A 17 17.10 -7.54 -28.86
N MET A 18 16.05 -7.49 -29.68
CA MET A 18 15.57 -6.24 -30.31
C MET A 18 14.98 -5.27 -29.28
N GLU A 19 14.23 -5.80 -28.32
CA GLU A 19 13.60 -5.02 -27.26
C GLU A 19 14.62 -4.58 -26.22
N LEU A 20 15.61 -5.43 -25.94
CA LEU A 20 16.75 -5.12 -25.09
C LEU A 20 17.60 -3.99 -25.70
N SER A 21 17.79 -3.99 -27.02
CA SER A 21 18.45 -2.90 -27.74
C SER A 21 17.65 -1.59 -27.68
N SER A 22 16.32 -1.68 -27.76
CA SER A 22 15.41 -0.53 -27.63
C SER A 22 15.43 0.04 -26.20
N LEU A 23 15.43 -0.83 -25.17
CA LEU A 23 15.62 -0.47 -23.76
C LEU A 23 16.95 0.23 -23.54
N LYS A 24 18.04 -0.32 -24.09
CA LYS A 24 19.36 0.31 -24.06
C LYS A 24 19.31 1.70 -24.70
N PHE A 25 18.59 1.89 -25.80
CA PHE A 25 18.51 3.23 -26.41
C PHE A 25 17.83 4.24 -25.49
N LEU A 26 16.71 3.86 -24.86
CA LEU A 26 15.96 4.72 -23.95
C LEU A 26 16.72 5.02 -22.65
N LEU A 27 17.45 4.03 -22.15
CA LEU A 27 18.24 4.15 -20.93
C LEU A 27 19.54 4.93 -21.11
N LYS A 28 20.02 5.19 -22.34
CA LYS A 28 21.21 6.04 -22.59
C LYS A 28 21.07 7.46 -22.01
N GLY A 29 19.85 7.96 -21.85
CA GLY A 29 19.58 9.28 -21.27
C GLY A 29 19.53 9.30 -19.73
N LYS A 30 19.38 8.13 -19.09
CA LYS A 30 19.18 7.99 -17.63
C LYS A 30 20.31 7.22 -16.95
N ILE A 31 21.01 6.35 -17.68
CA ILE A 31 22.09 5.48 -17.21
C ILE A 31 23.32 5.72 -18.08
N GLY A 32 24.50 5.79 -17.46
CA GLY A 32 25.76 6.00 -18.18
C GLY A 32 26.07 4.87 -19.17
N LYS A 33 26.49 5.22 -20.40
CA LYS A 33 26.82 4.30 -21.50
C LYS A 33 27.63 3.06 -21.09
N ARG A 34 28.61 3.20 -20.18
CA ARG A 34 29.44 2.08 -19.69
C ARG A 34 28.63 0.96 -19.04
N LYS A 35 27.64 1.28 -18.21
CA LYS A 35 26.83 0.26 -17.51
C LYS A 35 25.83 -0.41 -18.46
N LEU A 36 25.40 0.33 -19.48
CA LEU A 36 24.50 -0.18 -20.50
C LEU A 36 25.17 -1.14 -21.48
N GLU A 37 26.44 -0.89 -21.80
CA GLU A 37 27.27 -1.79 -22.60
C GLU A 37 27.69 -3.04 -21.81
N ALA A 38 27.80 -2.92 -20.48
CA ALA A 38 28.08 -4.05 -19.60
C ALA A 38 26.94 -5.06 -19.52
N ALA A 39 25.68 -4.63 -19.65
CA ALA A 39 24.53 -5.53 -19.61
C ALA A 39 24.41 -6.34 -20.91
N GLN A 40 24.75 -7.62 -20.87
CA GLN A 40 24.62 -8.55 -22.00
C GLN A 40 23.22 -9.20 -22.05
N SER A 41 22.53 -9.31 -20.92
CA SER A 41 21.16 -9.85 -20.84
C SER A 41 20.16 -8.89 -20.18
N GLY A 42 18.86 -9.18 -20.33
CA GLY A 42 17.79 -8.40 -19.69
C GLY A 42 17.88 -8.45 -18.16
N GLY A 43 18.24 -9.61 -17.61
CA GLY A 43 18.43 -9.80 -16.18
C GLY A 43 19.58 -8.99 -15.60
N GLU A 44 20.70 -8.88 -16.35
CA GLU A 44 21.81 -8.00 -15.95
C GLU A 44 21.41 -6.52 -16.02
N LEU A 45 20.64 -6.13 -17.04
CA LEU A 45 20.11 -4.78 -17.14
C LEU A 45 19.22 -4.45 -15.93
N PHE A 46 18.32 -5.35 -15.54
CA PHE A 46 17.45 -5.19 -14.37
C PHE A 46 18.23 -5.19 -13.06
N SER A 47 19.27 -6.01 -12.94
CA SER A 47 20.15 -6.03 -11.76
C SER A 47 20.87 -4.69 -11.58
N ILE A 48 21.34 -4.09 -12.68
CA ILE A 48 21.97 -2.76 -12.65
C ILE A 48 20.95 -1.68 -12.30
N LEU A 49 19.73 -1.74 -12.85
CA LEU A 49 18.65 -0.80 -12.53
C LEU A 49 18.29 -0.86 -11.03
N LEU A 50 18.26 -2.05 -10.46
CA LEU A 50 18.00 -2.28 -9.03
C LEU A 50 19.15 -1.75 -8.15
N GLU A 51 20.40 -2.01 -8.54
CA GLU A 51 21.60 -1.53 -7.84
C GLU A 51 21.69 0.01 -7.85
N GLN A 52 21.18 0.66 -8.89
CA GLN A 52 21.09 2.12 -8.97
C GLN A 52 19.84 2.70 -8.27
N GLN A 53 19.00 1.87 -7.66
CA GLN A 53 17.69 2.24 -7.10
C GLN A 53 16.79 3.01 -8.06
N LEU A 54 16.91 2.72 -9.37
CA LEU A 54 16.02 3.28 -10.38
C LEU A 54 14.72 2.49 -10.50
N ILE A 55 14.76 1.21 -10.12
CA ILE A 55 13.57 0.37 -9.99
C ILE A 55 13.62 -0.27 -8.61
N SER A 56 12.48 -0.34 -7.95
CA SER A 56 12.32 -1.07 -6.69
C SER A 56 10.94 -1.72 -6.68
N GLY A 57 10.69 -2.66 -5.76
CA GLY A 57 9.37 -3.29 -5.62
C GLY A 57 8.23 -2.28 -5.42
N ASP A 58 8.53 -1.15 -4.76
CA ASP A 58 7.58 -0.06 -4.52
C ASP A 58 7.59 1.05 -5.59
N ASP A 59 8.67 1.15 -6.38
CA ASP A 59 8.84 2.17 -7.42
C ASP A 59 9.19 1.53 -8.76
N THR A 60 8.14 1.15 -9.47
CA THR A 60 8.20 0.54 -10.80
C THR A 60 7.83 1.53 -11.91
N ALA A 61 7.65 2.81 -11.61
CA ALA A 61 7.19 3.81 -12.58
C ALA A 61 8.14 3.96 -13.77
N LEU A 62 9.45 3.90 -13.52
CA LEU A 62 10.46 3.90 -14.59
C LEU A 62 10.40 2.63 -15.42
N LEU A 63 10.19 1.47 -14.80
CA LEU A 63 10.09 0.19 -15.50
C LEU A 63 8.80 0.10 -16.34
N GLU A 64 7.70 0.63 -15.83
CA GLU A 64 6.43 0.74 -16.55
C GLU A 64 6.57 1.63 -17.80
N GLY A 65 7.24 2.78 -17.67
CA GLY A 65 7.51 3.68 -18.79
C GLY A 65 8.37 3.01 -19.88
N LEU A 66 9.36 2.21 -19.46
CA LEU A 66 10.19 1.44 -20.37
C LEU A 66 9.38 0.37 -21.11
N PHE A 67 8.56 -0.43 -20.43
CA PHE A 67 7.74 -1.44 -21.11
C PHE A 67 6.64 -0.84 -22.00
N LYS A 68 6.04 0.29 -21.61
CA LYS A 68 5.13 1.05 -22.47
C LYS A 68 5.78 1.51 -23.77
N SER A 69 7.03 1.98 -23.69
CA SER A 69 7.74 2.46 -24.88
C SER A 69 8.10 1.34 -25.87
N ILE A 70 8.19 0.10 -25.41
CA ILE A 70 8.40 -1.10 -26.23
C ILE A 70 7.04 -1.67 -26.69
N ASN A 71 5.94 -1.03 -26.32
CA ASN A 71 4.56 -1.42 -26.61
C ASN A 71 4.17 -2.80 -26.04
N ARG A 72 4.91 -3.25 -25.02
CA ARG A 72 4.68 -4.52 -24.31
C ARG A 72 3.70 -4.30 -23.16
N ASN A 73 2.45 -4.04 -23.52
CA ASN A 73 1.38 -3.85 -22.54
C ASN A 73 1.11 -5.12 -21.72
N ASP A 74 1.48 -6.30 -22.24
CA ASP A 74 1.39 -7.57 -21.51
C ASP A 74 2.31 -7.58 -20.29
N LEU A 75 3.56 -7.14 -20.44
CA LEU A 75 4.53 -7.06 -19.34
C LEU A 75 4.17 -5.93 -18.36
N VAL A 76 3.61 -4.83 -18.85
CA VAL A 76 3.09 -3.75 -17.99
C VAL A 76 1.93 -4.25 -17.15
N SER A 77 1.02 -5.00 -17.75
CA SER A 77 -0.16 -5.54 -17.06
C SER A 77 0.27 -6.58 -16.03
N GLU A 78 1.23 -7.44 -16.36
CA GLU A 78 1.77 -8.43 -15.42
C GLU A 78 2.61 -7.79 -14.31
N LEU A 79 3.31 -6.69 -14.59
CA LEU A 79 4.00 -5.91 -13.58
C LEU A 79 3.01 -5.19 -12.66
N LYS A 80 1.92 -4.63 -13.18
CA LYS A 80 0.84 -4.04 -12.38
C LYS A 80 0.10 -5.07 -11.56
N GLN A 81 -0.24 -6.20 -12.18
CA GLN A 81 -0.85 -7.34 -11.54
C GLN A 81 0.08 -7.90 -10.48
N PHE A 82 1.40 -7.92 -10.68
CA PHE A 82 2.33 -8.32 -9.63
C PHE A 82 2.45 -7.28 -8.50
N VAL A 83 2.31 -5.98 -8.80
CA VAL A 83 2.22 -4.96 -7.75
C VAL A 83 0.88 -5.09 -6.99
N GLU A 84 -0.23 -5.33 -7.69
CA GLU A 84 -1.59 -5.54 -7.13
C GLU A 84 -1.78 -6.92 -6.44
N GLU A 85 -1.10 -7.98 -6.90
CA GLU A 85 -1.11 -9.33 -6.32
C GLU A 85 0.01 -9.50 -5.28
N GLY A 86 1.09 -8.73 -5.42
CA GLY A 86 2.10 -8.50 -4.39
C GLY A 86 1.53 -7.74 -3.20
N GLU A 87 0.52 -6.89 -3.41
CA GLU A 87 -0.34 -6.35 -2.33
C GLU A 87 -1.12 -7.46 -1.59
N VAL A 88 -1.29 -8.66 -2.18
CA VAL A 88 -2.02 -9.79 -1.56
C VAL A 88 -1.11 -10.88 -1.00
N THR A 89 0.17 -10.96 -1.40
CA THR A 89 1.07 -12.06 -0.98
C THR A 89 2.42 -11.64 -0.38
N ALA A 90 2.79 -10.36 -0.36
CA ALA A 90 3.94 -9.86 0.40
C ALA A 90 3.56 -9.43 1.82
N SER A 91 2.94 -10.34 2.57
CA SER A 91 2.88 -10.26 4.03
C SER A 91 4.27 -10.55 4.59
N ASP A 92 5.13 -9.53 4.71
CA ASP A 92 6.01 -9.42 5.89
C ASP A 92 6.68 -8.05 6.15
N ASN A 93 6.39 -6.96 5.44
CA ASN A 93 7.02 -5.66 5.76
C ASN A 93 6.22 -4.36 5.46
N GLN A 94 4.90 -4.42 5.25
CA GLN A 94 4.05 -3.22 5.19
C GLN A 94 3.00 -3.18 6.32
N PRO A 95 3.39 -2.73 7.53
CA PRO A 95 2.42 -2.12 8.46
C PRO A 95 1.85 -0.80 7.91
N ASP A 96 2.45 -0.18 6.88
CA ASP A 96 2.22 1.24 6.56
C ASP A 96 0.95 1.56 5.72
N VAL A 97 0.24 0.57 5.16
CA VAL A 97 -1.01 0.84 4.42
C VAL A 97 -2.25 0.49 5.26
N HIS A 98 -2.27 -0.69 5.89
CA HIS A 98 -3.38 -1.10 6.75
C HIS A 98 -3.43 -0.27 8.04
N GLU A 99 -2.30 -0.14 8.74
CA GLU A 99 -2.23 0.68 9.95
C GLU A 99 -2.53 2.14 9.62
N LYS A 100 -2.15 2.63 8.44
CA LYS A 100 -2.46 4.00 7.99
C LYS A 100 -3.94 4.18 7.67
N ARG A 101 -4.62 3.18 7.11
CA ARG A 101 -6.09 3.19 6.96
C ARG A 101 -6.78 3.20 8.33
N LEU A 102 -6.34 2.35 9.26
CA LEU A 102 -6.85 2.31 10.64
C LEU A 102 -6.59 3.64 11.38
N GLN A 103 -5.40 4.22 11.22
CA GLN A 103 -5.05 5.53 11.79
C GLN A 103 -5.90 6.64 11.19
N ASN A 104 -6.11 6.67 9.87
CA ASN A 104 -6.97 7.67 9.24
C ASN A 104 -8.42 7.56 9.75
N ALA A 105 -8.95 6.34 9.87
CA ALA A 105 -10.28 6.10 10.43
C ALA A 105 -10.35 6.54 11.91
N ALA A 106 -9.31 6.27 12.70
CA ALA A 106 -9.20 6.75 14.07
C ALA A 106 -9.10 8.28 14.12
N PHE A 107 -8.37 8.92 13.21
CA PHE A 107 -8.23 10.37 13.15
C PHE A 107 -9.57 11.05 12.85
N GLU A 108 -10.37 10.51 11.94
CA GLU A 108 -11.73 11.03 11.67
C GLU A 108 -12.58 11.03 12.94
N VAL A 109 -12.67 9.88 13.62
CA VAL A 109 -13.43 9.76 14.88
C VAL A 109 -12.89 10.72 15.94
N ILE A 110 -11.57 10.81 16.08
CA ILE A 110 -10.93 11.69 17.05
C ILE A 110 -11.22 13.16 16.72
N CYS A 111 -11.18 13.56 15.44
CA CYS A 111 -11.43 14.95 15.05
C CYS A 111 -12.91 15.34 15.22
N GLU A 112 -13.85 14.39 15.05
CA GLU A 112 -15.28 14.60 15.30
C GLU A 112 -15.61 14.70 16.80
N ASN A 113 -14.88 13.99 17.65
CA ASN A 113 -15.21 13.85 19.07
C ASN A 113 -14.31 14.65 20.02
N VAL A 114 -13.13 15.10 19.59
CA VAL A 114 -12.19 15.87 20.40
C VAL A 114 -12.27 17.36 20.05
N GLY A 115 -12.85 18.13 20.96
CA GLY A 115 -12.97 19.58 20.88
C GLY A 115 -11.75 20.32 21.44
N ARG A 116 -11.94 21.07 22.52
CA ARG A 116 -10.94 22.04 23.04
C ARG A 116 -9.68 21.40 23.65
N ASP A 117 -9.77 20.14 24.07
CA ASP A 117 -8.69 19.43 24.78
C ASP A 117 -7.69 18.74 23.83
N TRP A 118 -7.80 18.99 22.53
CA TRP A 118 -6.89 18.44 21.52
C TRP A 118 -5.42 18.77 21.82
N LYS A 119 -5.12 19.95 22.38
CA LYS A 119 -3.75 20.35 22.76
C LYS A 119 -3.15 19.42 23.82
N MET A 120 -3.97 18.98 24.77
CA MET A 120 -3.55 18.07 25.83
C MET A 120 -3.25 16.67 25.26
N LEU A 121 -4.09 16.20 24.33
CA LEU A 121 -3.84 14.95 23.58
C LEU A 121 -2.52 15.01 22.81
N VAL A 122 -2.28 16.09 22.09
CA VAL A 122 -1.10 16.28 21.25
C VAL A 122 0.18 16.37 22.09
N ARG A 123 0.13 17.03 23.25
CA ARG A 123 1.21 17.00 24.25
C ARG A 123 1.48 15.59 24.75
N LYS A 124 0.44 14.82 25.04
CA LYS A 124 0.55 13.43 25.51
C LYS A 124 1.13 12.49 24.46
N LEU A 125 0.84 12.77 23.18
CA LEU A 125 1.41 12.07 22.03
C LEU A 125 2.89 12.41 21.78
N GLY A 126 3.46 13.37 22.51
CA GLY A 126 4.88 13.71 22.47
C GLY A 126 5.25 14.74 21.39
N LEU A 127 4.27 15.45 20.83
CA LEU A 127 4.56 16.55 19.91
C LEU A 127 5.08 17.78 20.66
N SER A 128 6.12 18.40 20.10
CA SER A 128 6.73 19.61 20.66
C SER A 128 5.79 20.81 20.60
N GLU A 129 5.75 21.61 21.66
CA GLU A 129 5.01 22.88 21.74
C GLU A 129 5.26 23.77 20.52
N VAL A 130 6.50 23.84 20.04
CA VAL A 130 6.88 24.65 18.87
C VAL A 130 6.15 24.18 17.59
N LYS A 131 5.91 22.88 17.44
CA LYS A 131 5.12 22.34 16.31
C LYS A 131 3.63 22.65 16.49
N ILE A 132 3.13 22.55 17.72
CA ILE A 132 1.73 22.87 18.06
C ILE A 132 1.46 24.34 17.74
N ASP A 133 2.32 25.25 18.18
CA ASP A 133 2.17 26.68 17.92
C ASP A 133 2.23 27.01 16.43
N ARG A 134 3.11 26.35 15.66
CA ARG A 134 3.14 26.50 14.20
C ARG A 134 1.84 26.04 13.54
N ILE A 135 1.24 24.95 14.01
CA ILE A 135 -0.03 24.43 13.49
C ILE A 135 -1.18 25.39 13.83
N VAL A 136 -1.21 25.91 15.06
CA VAL A 136 -2.20 26.89 15.51
C VAL A 136 -2.08 28.19 14.70
N ALA A 137 -0.86 28.67 14.47
CA ALA A 137 -0.59 29.87 13.68
C ALA A 137 -0.93 29.68 12.19
N GLY A 138 -0.71 28.48 11.64
CA GLY A 138 -0.99 28.17 10.23
C GLY A 138 -2.47 27.93 9.92
N ASN A 139 -3.26 27.51 10.91
CA ASN A 139 -4.69 27.21 10.75
C ASN A 139 -5.52 27.90 11.84
N PRO A 140 -5.60 29.24 11.85
CA PRO A 140 -6.38 29.95 12.86
C PRO A 140 -7.88 29.61 12.74
N PHE A 141 -8.57 29.47 13.88
CA PHE A 141 -10.02 29.23 14.05
C PHE A 141 -10.58 27.82 13.73
N ASN A 142 -9.81 26.91 13.15
CA ASN A 142 -10.29 25.54 12.89
C ASN A 142 -9.67 24.52 13.85
N LEU A 143 -10.33 24.25 14.98
CA LEU A 143 -9.88 23.27 15.97
C LEU A 143 -9.75 21.85 15.37
N HIS A 144 -10.71 21.49 14.51
CA HIS A 144 -10.71 20.21 13.80
C HIS A 144 -9.46 20.07 12.91
N GLU A 145 -9.17 21.09 12.11
CA GLU A 145 -7.99 21.10 11.23
C GLU A 145 -6.68 21.14 12.04
N GLN A 146 -6.63 21.91 13.13
CA GLN A 146 -5.47 21.95 14.02
C GLN A 146 -5.16 20.57 14.63
N LEU A 147 -6.19 19.85 15.06
CA LEU A 147 -6.06 18.50 15.59
C LEU A 147 -5.64 17.52 14.48
N PHE A 148 -6.27 17.56 13.31
CA PHE A 148 -5.93 16.70 12.18
C PHE A 148 -4.47 16.89 11.73
N GLN A 149 -4.03 18.14 11.58
CA GLN A 149 -2.65 18.47 11.24
C GLN A 149 -1.66 18.03 12.33
N SER A 150 -2.07 18.10 13.60
CA SER A 150 -1.26 17.61 14.71
C SER A 150 -1.12 16.09 14.66
N LEU A 151 -2.21 15.35 14.45
CA LEU A 151 -2.18 13.89 14.30
C LEU A 151 -1.35 13.45 13.09
N ARG A 152 -1.45 14.19 11.98
CA ARG A 152 -0.61 13.97 10.79
C ARG A 152 0.87 14.28 11.05
N ALA A 153 1.16 15.35 11.79
CA ALA A 153 2.52 15.68 12.20
C ALA A 153 3.10 14.64 13.16
N TRP A 154 2.27 14.07 14.04
CA TRP A 154 2.62 12.96 14.91
C TRP A 154 2.93 11.70 14.10
N GLN A 155 2.06 11.33 13.16
CA GLN A 155 2.26 10.19 12.27
C GLN A 155 3.58 10.34 11.48
N LYS A 156 3.86 11.53 10.93
CA LYS A 156 5.11 11.80 10.22
C LYS A 156 6.35 11.76 11.12
N TRP A 157 6.21 12.17 12.39
CA TRP A 157 7.30 12.15 13.35
C TRP A 157 7.60 10.76 13.89
N LYS A 158 6.56 9.95 14.12
CA LYS A 158 6.66 8.60 14.66
C LYS A 158 6.87 7.54 13.57
N GLY A 159 6.53 7.85 12.32
CA GLY A 159 6.80 7.03 11.13
C GLY A 159 6.23 5.62 11.30
N LYS A 160 7.12 4.62 11.23
CA LYS A 160 6.80 3.18 11.32
C LYS A 160 6.34 2.73 12.72
N ASP A 161 6.62 3.52 13.76
CA ASP A 161 6.19 3.26 15.15
C ASP A 161 4.88 3.97 15.51
N ALA A 162 4.24 4.65 14.54
CA ALA A 162 2.88 5.12 14.72
C ALA A 162 1.96 3.91 14.77
N LYS A 163 1.53 3.51 15.98
CA LYS A 163 0.51 2.48 16.17
C LYS A 163 -0.77 3.09 16.69
N VAL A 164 -1.91 2.53 16.29
CA VAL A 164 -3.22 2.94 16.82
C VAL A 164 -3.31 2.69 18.33
N ALA A 165 -2.58 1.70 18.84
CA ALA A 165 -2.44 1.46 20.29
C ALA A 165 -1.88 2.67 21.06
N ASP A 166 -0.97 3.44 20.46
CA ASP A 166 -0.42 4.63 21.11
C ASP A 166 -1.41 5.81 21.12
N LEU A 167 -2.24 5.91 20.08
CA LEU A 167 -3.37 6.83 20.06
C LEU A 167 -4.38 6.48 21.16
N LEU A 168 -4.76 5.21 21.26
CA LEU A 168 -5.66 4.73 22.31
C LEU A 168 -5.11 4.98 23.70
N LYS A 169 -3.83 4.72 23.92
CA LYS A 169 -3.15 5.00 25.19
C LYS A 169 -3.11 6.49 25.50
N ALA A 170 -2.89 7.34 24.51
CA ALA A 170 -2.92 8.79 24.68
C ALA A 170 -4.33 9.30 25.00
N LEU A 171 -5.37 8.79 24.32
CA LEU A 171 -6.78 9.12 24.57
C LEU A 171 -7.20 8.73 25.98
N ARG A 172 -6.92 7.48 26.40
CA ARG A 172 -7.18 7.01 27.78
C ARG A 172 -6.40 7.83 28.81
N GLY A 173 -5.15 8.18 28.50
CA GLY A 173 -4.32 9.06 29.33
C GLY A 173 -4.82 10.51 29.45
N CYS A 174 -5.71 10.95 28.55
CA CYS A 174 -6.36 12.25 28.57
C CYS A 174 -7.81 12.19 29.11
N HIS A 175 -8.22 11.06 29.72
CA HIS A 175 -9.60 10.80 30.18
C HIS A 175 -10.67 10.81 29.08
N MET A 176 -10.27 10.71 27.81
CA MET A 176 -11.18 10.64 26.65
C MET A 176 -11.60 9.18 26.38
N ASN A 177 -12.07 8.48 27.42
CA ASN A 177 -12.38 7.05 27.35
C ASN A 177 -13.49 6.76 26.33
N LEU A 178 -14.52 7.62 26.27
CA LEU A 178 -15.60 7.47 25.28
C LEU A 178 -15.07 7.52 23.85
N VAL A 179 -14.11 8.40 23.54
CA VAL A 179 -13.51 8.49 22.21
C VAL A 179 -12.63 7.27 21.94
N ALA A 180 -11.90 6.79 22.95
CA ALA A 180 -11.12 5.56 22.85
C ALA A 180 -12.00 4.34 22.54
N ASP A 181 -13.15 4.22 23.20
CA ASP A 181 -14.11 3.13 22.98
C ASP A 181 -14.74 3.20 21.58
N ILE A 182 -15.11 4.41 21.11
CA ILE A 182 -15.64 4.60 19.75
C ILE A 182 -14.57 4.27 18.69
N VAL A 183 -13.31 4.66 18.92
CA VAL A 183 -12.19 4.29 18.04
C VAL A 183 -12.01 2.77 18.01
N GLU A 184 -11.95 2.10 19.17
CA GLU A 184 -11.86 0.63 19.26
C GLU A 184 -13.01 -0.07 18.52
N GLN A 185 -14.23 0.44 18.67
CA GLN A 185 -15.41 -0.09 17.99
C GLN A 185 -15.32 0.10 16.46
N LYS A 186 -14.89 1.27 15.99
CA LYS A 186 -14.72 1.56 14.56
C LYS A 186 -13.65 0.66 13.93
N LEU A 187 -12.54 0.42 14.63
CA LEU A 187 -11.47 -0.48 14.20
C LEU A 187 -11.96 -1.93 14.12
N SER A 188 -12.70 -2.39 15.13
CA SER A 188 -13.29 -3.73 15.14
C SER A 188 -14.27 -3.97 13.99
N GLN A 189 -14.99 -2.93 13.55
CA GLN A 189 -15.89 -3.00 12.39
C GLN A 189 -15.14 -3.07 11.06
N LEU A 190 -13.98 -2.41 10.94
CA LEU A 190 -13.11 -2.48 9.76
C LEU A 190 -12.50 -3.87 9.61
N ASP A 191 -12.09 -4.48 10.72
CA ASP A 191 -11.58 -5.85 10.74
C ASP A 191 -12.69 -6.86 10.36
N ALA A 192 -13.91 -6.68 10.88
CA ALA A 192 -15.06 -7.55 10.58
C ALA A 192 -15.61 -7.40 9.15
N GLY A 193 -15.56 -6.20 8.57
CA GLY A 193 -16.00 -5.94 7.19
C GLY A 193 -15.13 -6.64 6.14
N THR A 194 -13.85 -6.84 6.45
CA THR A 194 -12.89 -7.56 5.60
C THR A 194 -13.20 -9.06 5.57
N SER A 195 -13.75 -9.62 6.65
CA SER A 195 -14.20 -11.03 6.70
C SER A 195 -15.47 -11.30 5.88
N LEU A 196 -16.33 -10.31 5.63
CA LEU A 196 -17.57 -10.50 4.87
C LEU A 196 -17.36 -10.46 3.34
N GLN A 197 -16.25 -9.92 2.84
CA GLN A 197 -15.94 -10.00 1.40
C GLN A 197 -15.42 -11.38 0.96
N GLN A 198 -15.04 -12.26 1.90
CA GLN A 198 -14.67 -13.65 1.57
C GLN A 198 -15.89 -14.54 1.26
N TYR A 199 -17.10 -14.15 1.67
CA TYR A 199 -18.32 -14.94 1.43
C TYR A 199 -19.13 -14.53 0.19
N GLN A 200 -18.80 -13.41 -0.45
CA GLN A 200 -19.51 -12.95 -1.66
C GLN A 200 -18.84 -13.36 -2.98
N ASN A 201 -17.60 -13.87 -2.95
CA ASN A 201 -16.83 -14.24 -4.16
C ASN A 201 -16.78 -15.76 -4.43
N ASN A 202 -17.74 -16.53 -3.93
CA ASN A 202 -17.88 -17.93 -4.33
C ASN A 202 -19.02 -18.07 -5.36
N PRO A 203 -18.73 -18.22 -6.67
CA PRO A 203 -19.77 -18.56 -7.63
C PRO A 203 -20.01 -20.06 -7.53
N THR A 204 -20.82 -20.48 -6.56
CA THR A 204 -21.46 -21.80 -6.62
C THR A 204 -22.96 -21.61 -6.60
N SER A 205 -23.50 -21.22 -7.76
CA SER A 205 -24.91 -21.43 -8.04
C SER A 205 -25.06 -22.79 -8.76
N PRO A 206 -25.95 -23.68 -8.31
CA PRO A 206 -26.22 -24.94 -8.98
C PRO A 206 -26.95 -24.66 -10.29
N ARG A 207 -26.40 -25.10 -11.42
CA ARG A 207 -27.20 -25.32 -12.63
C ARG A 207 -27.98 -26.60 -12.44
N GLU A 208 -29.24 -26.44 -12.02
CA GLU A 208 -30.30 -27.31 -12.49
C GLU A 208 -30.31 -27.24 -14.02
N ASP A 209 -30.15 -28.38 -14.67
CA ASP A 209 -30.79 -28.68 -15.95
C ASP A 209 -30.97 -30.20 -16.06
N GLU A 210 -32.13 -30.60 -15.57
CA GLU A 210 -33.05 -31.56 -16.17
C GLU A 210 -32.59 -32.42 -17.36
N ARG A 211 -32.86 -33.73 -17.19
CA ARG A 211 -33.60 -34.66 -18.08
C ARG A 211 -32.86 -35.80 -18.77
N SER A 212 -33.53 -36.95 -18.62
CA SER A 212 -33.71 -38.03 -19.61
C SER A 212 -32.54 -38.99 -19.78
N THR A 213 -32.69 -40.32 -19.76
CA THR A 213 -33.86 -41.21 -19.75
C THR A 213 -33.34 -42.65 -19.58
N LYS A 214 -34.15 -43.54 -18.99
CA LYS A 214 -34.28 -44.98 -19.31
C LYS A 214 -33.05 -45.89 -19.09
N CYS A 215 -33.19 -46.86 -18.17
CA CYS A 215 -33.48 -48.25 -18.53
C CYS A 215 -33.73 -49.10 -17.25
N LEU A 216 -34.90 -49.73 -17.19
CA LEU A 216 -35.22 -50.82 -16.26
C LEU A 216 -34.40 -52.07 -16.61
N PRO A 217 -34.11 -52.96 -15.64
CA PRO A 217 -33.58 -54.28 -15.95
C PRO A 217 -34.74 -55.23 -16.33
N LEU A 218 -34.54 -55.98 -17.41
CA LEU A 218 -35.31 -57.19 -17.73
C LEU A 218 -34.31 -58.34 -17.91
N PHE A 219 -34.61 -59.43 -17.18
CA PHE A 219 -33.95 -60.74 -17.07
C PHE A 219 -32.81 -60.87 -16.06
#